data_AF-A0A2E6CBD0-F1
#
_entry.id   AF-A0A2E6CBD0-F1
#
_cell.length_a   1.000
_cell.length_b   1.000
_cell.length_c   1.000
_cell.angle_alpha   90.00
_cell.angle_beta   90.00
_cell.angle_gamma   90.00
#
_symmetry.space_group_name_H-M   'P 1'
#
loop_
_entity.id
_entity.type
_entity.pdbx_description
1 polymer ?
#
loop_
_entity_poly.entity_id
_entity_poly.type
_entity_poly.pdbx_seq_one_letter_code
_entity_poly.pdbx_strand_id
1 'polypeptide(L)' 'MDLRSARSDFERKYLIAQINNFKGNISKTAKFIGMDRSALHRKLNDLDIKPKKKLQKITNFK' A
#
# COMPACT_ATOMS: atom_id res chain seq x y z
N MET A 1 25.63 5.58 -1.96
CA MET A 1 24.16 5.40 -1.86
C MET A 1 23.64 6.58 -1.08
N ASP A 2 22.85 7.45 -1.72
CA ASP A 2 22.39 8.71 -1.14
C ASP A 2 21.23 8.45 -0.16
N LEU A 3 21.06 9.29 0.87
CA LEU A 3 20.02 9.19 1.89
C LEU A 3 18.62 9.15 1.28
N ARG A 4 18.43 9.84 0.14
CA ARG A 4 17.19 9.80 -0.64
C ARG A 4 16.86 8.42 -1.16
N SER A 5 17.84 7.69 -1.69
CA SER A 5 17.67 6.35 -2.24
C SER A 5 17.29 5.35 -1.15
N ALA A 6 18.00 5.39 -0.02
CA ALA A 6 17.74 4.52 1.12
C ALA A 6 16.33 4.73 1.69
N ARG A 7 15.86 5.99 1.74
CA ARG A 7 14.50 6.31 2.19
C ARG A 7 13.43 5.71 1.27
N SER A 8 13.61 5.80 -0.04
CA SER A 8 12.66 5.25 -1.01
C SER A 8 12.62 3.71 -0.96
N ASP A 9 13.77 3.06 -0.83
CA ASP A 9 13.87 1.61 -0.67
C ASP A 9 13.24 1.12 0.63
N PHE A 10 13.47 1.84 1.73
CA PHE A 10 12.84 1.56 3.02
C PHE A 10 11.32 1.69 2.93
N GLU A 11 10.81 2.79 2.36
CA GLU A 11 9.38 3.05 2.25
C GLU A 11 8.68 1.95 1.44
N ARG A 12 9.29 1.50 0.34
CA ARG A 12 8.80 0.39 -0.47
C ARG A 12 8.76 -0.91 0.34
N LYS A 13 9.87 -1.28 0.98
CA LYS A 13 9.95 -2.52 1.79
C LYS A 13 8.97 -2.50 2.95
N TYR A 14 8.83 -1.35 3.61
CA TYR A 14 7.88 -1.16 4.71
C TYR A 14 6.45 -1.38 4.25
N LEU A 15 6.01 -0.72 3.16
CA LEU A 15 4.65 -0.89 2.65
C LEU A 15 4.36 -2.34 2.22
N ILE A 16 5.30 -2.99 1.55
CA ILE A 16 5.15 -4.41 1.16
C ILE A 16 5.01 -5.31 2.39
N ALA A 17 5.86 -5.12 3.40
CA ALA A 17 5.80 -5.89 4.65
C ALA A 17 4.47 -5.69 5.37
N GLN A 18 3.97 -4.45 5.48
CA GLN A 18 2.69 -4.17 6.11
C GLN A 18 1.53 -4.82 5.35
N ILE A 19 1.50 -4.69 4.02
CA ILE A 19 0.45 -5.30 3.19
C ILE A 19 0.46 -6.83 3.34
N ASN A 20 1.63 -7.44 3.36
CA ASN A 20 1.77 -8.88 3.56
C ASN A 20 1.28 -9.32 4.95
N ASN A 21 1.59 -8.57 6.01
CA ASN A 21 1.10 -8.83 7.37
C ASN A 21 -0.44 -8.80 7.44
N PHE A 22 -1.08 -7.90 6.69
CA PHE A 22 -2.53 -7.82 6.60
C PHE A 22 -3.15 -8.72 5.50
N LYS A 23 -2.39 -9.70 4.97
CA LYS A 23 -2.83 -10.63 3.91
C LYS A 23 -3.40 -9.92 2.67
N GLY A 24 -2.82 -8.78 2.29
CA GLY A 24 -3.28 -7.97 1.17
C GLY A 24 -4.46 -7.05 1.48
N ASN A 25 -4.90 -6.94 2.75
CA ASN A 25 -5.99 -6.04 3.12
C ASN A 25 -5.53 -4.57 3.17
N ILE A 26 -5.77 -3.86 2.06
CA ILE A 26 -5.40 -2.45 1.88
C ILE A 26 -6.08 -1.54 2.92
N SER A 27 -7.35 -1.79 3.27
CA SER A 27 -8.07 -0.94 4.24
C SER A 27 -7.49 -1.05 5.66
N LYS A 28 -7.16 -2.27 6.10
CA LYS A 28 -6.50 -2.47 7.40
C LYS A 28 -5.11 -1.86 7.41
N THR A 29 -4.36 -2.06 6.33
CA THR A 29 -3.03 -1.47 6.16
C THR A 29 -3.09 0.07 6.20
N ALA A 30 -4.01 0.67 5.45
CA ALA A 30 -4.26 2.11 5.40
C ALA A 30 -4.59 2.70 6.78
N LYS A 31 -5.52 2.07 7.51
CA LYS A 31 -5.83 2.46 8.90
C LYS A 31 -4.63 2.35 9.82
N PHE A 32 -3.83 1.29 9.68
CA PHE A 32 -2.66 1.05 10.54
C PHE A 32 -1.55 2.06 10.32
N ILE A 33 -1.25 2.41 9.06
CA ILE A 33 -0.22 3.39 8.73
C ILE A 33 -0.74 4.85 8.79
N GLY A 34 -2.04 5.05 9.09
CA GLY A 34 -2.67 6.38 9.12
C GLY A 34 -2.79 7.06 7.75
N MET A 35 -2.83 6.28 6.67
CA MET A 35 -2.96 6.79 5.31
C MET A 35 -4.37 6.57 4.79
N ASP A 36 -4.88 7.50 3.98
CA ASP A 36 -6.14 7.26 3.28
C ASP A 36 -6.03 6.05 2.36
N ARG A 37 -7.04 5.18 2.37
CA ARG A 37 -7.07 3.95 1.54
C ARG A 37 -6.82 4.28 0.08
N SER A 38 -7.38 5.39 -0.41
CA SER A 38 -7.31 5.82 -1.81
C SER A 38 -5.90 6.25 -2.20
N ALA A 39 -5.22 6.97 -1.29
CA ALA A 39 -3.84 7.39 -1.45
C ALA A 39 -2.88 6.19 -1.44
N LEU A 40 -3.09 5.26 -0.50
CA LEU A 40 -2.31 4.02 -0.44
C LEU A 40 -2.49 3.21 -1.73
N HIS A 41 -3.72 3.11 -2.23
CA HIS A 41 -4.01 2.37 -3.46
C HIS A 41 -3.35 2.99 -4.69
N ARG A 42 -3.33 4.33 -4.81
CA ARG A 42 -2.58 5.03 -5.86
C ARG A 42 -1.08 4.75 -5.76
N LYS A 43 -0.50 4.89 -4.55
CA LYS A 43 0.93 4.66 -4.33
C LYS A 43 1.36 3.23 -4.63
N LEU A 44 0.47 2.24 -4.41
CA LEU A 44 0.74 0.85 -4.77
C LEU A 44 0.69 0.59 -6.28
N ASN A 45 -0.24 1.24 -7.00
CA ASN A 45 -0.24 1.21 -8.46
C ASN A 45 1.03 1.85 -9.04
N ASP A 46 1.45 3.00 -8.50
CA ASP A 46 2.66 3.70 -8.95
C ASP A 46 3.94 2.86 -8.71
N LEU A 47 3.94 2.04 -7.65
CA LEU A 47 5.05 1.14 -7.30
C LEU A 47 4.94 -0.27 -7.93
N ASP A 48 3.94 -0.51 -8.78
CA ASP A 48 3.55 -1.82 -9.37
C ASP A 48 3.39 -2.95 -8.34
N ILE A 49 3.03 -2.61 -7.10
CA ILE A 49 2.76 -3.57 -6.03
C ILE A 49 1.33 -4.06 -6.21
N LYS A 50 1.16 -5.13 -7.00
CA LYS A 50 -0.14 -5.78 -7.20
C LYS A 50 -0.46 -6.68 -5.99
N PRO A 51 -1.40 -6.31 -5.09
CA PRO A 51 -1.90 -7.26 -4.10
C PRO A 51 -2.55 -8.44 -4.84
N LYS A 52 -2.20 -9.68 -4.46
CA LYS A 52 -2.83 -10.90 -5.02
C LYS A 52 -4.34 -10.77 -4.89
N LYS A 53 -5.01 -10.59 -6.03
CA LYS A 53 -6.43 -10.22 -6.14
C LYS A 53 -7.33 -11.17 -5.34
N LYS A 54 -7.95 -10.62 -4.30
CA LYS A 54 -9.40 -10.75 -4.07
C LYS A 54 -9.91 -9.55 -3.28
N LEU A 55 -9.84 -8.36 -3.88
CA LEU A 55 -10.47 -7.14 -3.36
C LEU A 55 -11.22 -6.50 -4.53
N GLN A 56 -12.42 -6.99 -4.83
CA GLN A 56 -13.70 -6.58 -4.24
C GLN A 56 -14.05 -5.15 -4.61
N LYS A 57 -14.97 -5.09 -5.58
CA LYS A 57 -15.85 -3.99 -5.98
C LYS A 57 -16.32 -3.22 -4.74
N ILE A 58 -15.67 -2.11 -4.39
CA ILE A 58 -16.24 -1.12 -3.46
C ILE A 58 -15.83 0.25 -3.96
N THR A 59 -16.53 0.67 -5.01
CA THR A 59 -16.73 2.07 -5.38
C THR A 59 -18.18 2.19 -5.85
N ASN A 60 -19.11 2.03 -4.91
CA ASN A 60 -20.35 2.80 -4.92
C ASN A 60 -20.12 3.94 -3.93
N PHE A 61 -19.52 5.03 -4.42
CA PHE A 61 -19.70 6.33 -3.80
C PHE A 61 -20.53 7.14 -4.79
N LYS A 62 -21.83 7.18 -4.48
CA LYS A 62 -22.90 8.05 -5.00
C LYS A 62 -23.09 8.13 -6.51
#